data_AF-A0A9X0PHE3-F1
#
_entry.id   AF-A0A9X0PHE3-F1
#
_cell.length_a   1.000
_cell.length_b   1.000
_cell.length_c   1.000
_cell.angle_alpha   90.00
_cell.angle_beta   90.00
_cell.angle_gamma   90.00
#
_symmetry.space_group_name_H-M   'P 1'
#
loop_
_entity.id
_entity.type
_entity.pdbx_description
1 polymer ?
#
loop_
_entity_poly.entity_id
_entity_poly.type
_entity_poly.pdbx_seq_one_letter_code
_entity_poly.pdbx_strand_id
1 'polypeptide(L)'
;MPGTASSEQPNSLVETGLETPELAHPTSRGRLLLSGSDATDPILIESNSLSEPEDMAAALAAVELCRMLGNSDSFAPPVKGETASGARDRSGMIDFIRRSAVTYRHQSCTAKMGRDSMSVVDNKLKVYGIGGLRIADASVMQASPVFMCRR
;
A
#
# COMPACT_ATOMS: atom_id res chain seq x y z
N MET A 1 13.55 7.23 -46.46
CA MET A 1 14.20 7.11 -45.14
C MET A 1 13.11 6.99 -44.09
N PRO A 2 12.67 5.77 -43.72
CA PRO A 2 11.67 5.60 -42.67
C PRO A 2 12.35 5.84 -41.32
N GLY A 3 11.78 6.75 -40.53
CA GLY A 3 12.24 7.08 -39.19
C GLY A 3 12.06 5.91 -38.23
N THR A 4 13.06 5.71 -37.38
CA THR A 4 13.04 4.79 -36.25
C THR A 4 12.01 5.28 -35.23
N ALA A 5 10.88 4.58 -35.13
CA ALA A 5 10.00 4.69 -33.98
C ALA A 5 10.71 4.03 -32.80
N SER A 6 11.37 4.83 -31.97
CA SER A 6 11.83 4.41 -30.66
C SER A 6 10.58 4.07 -29.85
N SER A 7 10.30 2.78 -29.66
CA SER A 7 9.31 2.34 -28.69
C SER A 7 9.89 2.60 -27.29
N GLU A 8 9.64 3.78 -26.74
CA GLU A 8 9.74 3.99 -25.30
C GLU A 8 8.69 3.08 -24.65
N GLN A 9 9.13 1.90 -24.23
CA GLN A 9 8.37 1.08 -23.30
C GLN A 9 8.28 1.89 -22.00
N PRO A 10 7.08 2.05 -21.40
CA PRO A 10 6.95 2.73 -20.11
C PRO A 10 7.85 2.06 -19.07
N ASN A 11 8.58 2.88 -18.31
CA ASN A 11 9.67 2.44 -17.44
C ASN A 11 9.16 1.74 -16.17
N SER A 12 7.84 1.72 -15.92
CA SER A 12 7.22 0.95 -14.84
C SER A 12 5.77 0.56 -15.15
N LEU A 13 5.28 -0.52 -14.54
CA LEU A 13 3.86 -0.94 -14.63
C LEU A 13 2.90 0.13 -14.06
N VAL A 14 3.41 1.01 -13.20
CA VAL A 14 2.64 2.12 -12.62
C VAL A 14 2.31 3.17 -13.68
N GLU A 15 3.24 3.46 -14.60
CA GLU A 15 3.03 4.43 -15.68
C GLU A 15 1.96 3.96 -16.69
N THR A 16 1.72 2.65 -16.79
CA THR A 16 0.65 2.09 -17.63
C THR A 16 -0.71 2.06 -16.93
N GLY A 17 -0.78 2.50 -15.66
CA GLY A 17 -1.99 2.42 -14.84
C GLY A 17 -2.34 1.00 -14.39
N LEU A 18 -1.41 0.05 -14.52
CA LEU A 18 -1.57 -1.33 -14.05
C LEU A 18 -1.05 -1.42 -12.62
N GLU A 19 -1.98 -1.51 -11.68
CA GLU A 19 -1.69 -1.55 -10.24
C GLU A 19 -2.18 -2.86 -9.61
N THR A 20 -1.51 -3.29 -8.54
CA THR A 20 -2.00 -4.41 -7.72
C THR A 20 -3.33 -4.02 -7.05
N PRO A 21 -4.33 -4.92 -6.98
CA PRO A 21 -5.55 -4.67 -6.23
C PRO A 21 -5.28 -4.22 -4.78
N GLU A 22 -6.09 -3.29 -4.28
CA GLU A 22 -5.94 -2.76 -2.93
C GLU A 22 -6.07 -3.85 -1.86
N LEU A 23 -5.10 -3.88 -0.94
CA LEU A 23 -5.23 -4.61 0.32
C LEU A 23 -5.88 -3.70 1.35
N ALA A 24 -7.17 -3.90 1.56
CA ALA A 24 -7.91 -3.10 2.53
C ALA A 24 -7.31 -3.27 3.94
N HIS A 25 -6.99 -4.50 4.36
CA HIS A 25 -6.48 -4.82 5.70
C HIS A 25 -5.06 -5.42 5.65
N PRO A 26 -3.99 -4.67 5.32
CA PRO A 26 -2.66 -5.24 5.36
C PRO A 26 -2.25 -5.54 6.81
N THR A 27 -1.47 -6.59 6.96
CA THR A 27 -0.79 -7.02 8.19
C THR A 27 0.54 -6.31 8.33
N SER A 28 1.21 -6.00 7.20
CA SER A 28 2.50 -5.29 7.20
C SER A 28 2.42 -3.94 7.89
N ARG A 29 3.53 -3.54 8.52
CA ARG A 29 3.61 -2.33 9.33
C ARG A 29 4.83 -1.48 8.97
N GLY A 30 4.56 -0.20 8.73
CA GLY A 30 5.57 0.78 8.37
C GLY A 30 6.23 1.48 9.56
N ARG A 31 7.11 2.41 9.19
CA ARG A 31 7.96 3.35 9.90
C ARG A 31 7.84 4.83 9.60
N LEU A 32 7.79 5.72 10.58
CA LEU A 32 8.24 7.11 10.40
C LEU A 32 9.39 7.37 11.38
N LEU A 33 10.54 7.79 10.86
CA LEU A 33 11.72 8.08 11.66
C LEU A 33 12.17 9.51 11.39
N LEU A 34 12.69 10.16 12.43
CA LEU A 34 13.40 11.43 12.29
C LEU A 34 14.75 11.17 11.62
N SER A 35 15.11 11.96 10.60
CA SER A 35 16.45 11.87 10.01
C SER A 35 17.50 12.68 10.79
N GLY A 36 17.07 13.58 11.67
CA GLY A 36 17.93 14.47 12.45
C GLY A 36 17.17 15.20 13.55
N SER A 37 17.82 16.17 14.18
CA SER A 37 17.30 16.91 15.34
C SER A 37 16.55 18.19 14.99
N ASP A 38 16.69 18.69 13.77
CA ASP A 38 16.08 19.95 13.35
C ASP A 38 14.62 19.72 12.92
N ALA A 39 13.74 20.65 13.26
CA ALA A 39 12.31 20.53 12.93
C ALA A 39 12.02 20.54 11.42
N THR A 40 12.99 20.97 10.60
CA THR A 40 12.92 21.01 9.14
C THR A 40 13.60 19.82 8.47
N ASP A 41 14.22 18.94 9.24
CA ASP A 41 14.82 17.73 8.70
C ASP A 41 13.75 16.86 8.04
N PRO A 42 14.06 16.21 6.90
CA PRO A 42 13.11 15.33 6.24
C PRO A 42 12.74 14.15 7.15
N ILE A 43 11.53 13.63 6.97
CA ILE A 43 11.14 12.37 7.61
C ILE A 43 11.58 11.19 6.76
N LEU A 44 12.07 10.14 7.41
CA LEU A 44 12.30 8.86 6.76
C LEU A 44 11.01 8.05 6.82
N ILE A 45 10.51 7.67 5.64
CA ILE A 45 9.27 6.90 5.49
C ILE A 45 9.63 5.49 5.04
N GLU A 46 9.35 4.50 5.88
CA GLU A 46 9.54 3.09 5.54
C GLU A 46 8.18 2.41 5.50
N SER A 47 7.61 2.14 4.32
CA SER A 47 6.26 1.56 4.25
C SER A 47 6.20 0.10 4.70
N ASN A 48 7.28 -0.66 4.48
CA ASN A 48 7.34 -2.12 4.62
C ASN A 48 6.17 -2.82 3.90
N SER A 49 5.71 -2.28 2.77
CA SER A 49 4.61 -2.88 2.02
C SER A 49 4.94 -4.33 1.63
N LEU A 50 3.97 -5.25 1.82
CA LEU A 50 4.11 -6.68 1.52
C LEU A 50 5.24 -7.40 2.30
N SER A 51 5.66 -6.86 3.46
CA SER A 51 6.66 -7.51 4.30
C SER A 51 6.15 -8.77 4.98
N GLU A 52 4.84 -8.82 5.27
CA GLU A 52 4.19 -9.97 5.90
C GLU A 52 3.63 -10.94 4.83
N PRO A 53 3.76 -12.26 5.03
CA PRO A 53 3.33 -13.25 4.06
C PRO A 53 1.82 -13.24 3.80
N GLU A 54 1.02 -12.84 4.79
CA GLU A 54 -0.44 -12.72 4.68
C GLU A 54 -0.85 -11.69 3.61
N ASP A 55 -0.09 -10.60 3.48
CA ASP A 55 -0.38 -9.55 2.50
C ASP A 55 -0.12 -10.03 1.09
N MET A 56 0.98 -10.76 0.89
CA MET A 56 1.28 -11.39 -0.40
C MET A 56 0.22 -12.45 -0.76
N ALA A 57 -0.22 -13.24 0.22
CA ALA A 57 -1.27 -14.24 0.00
C ALA A 57 -2.61 -13.58 -0.40
N ALA A 58 -3.00 -12.50 0.29
CA ALA A 58 -4.20 -11.74 -0.04
C ALA A 58 -4.11 -11.09 -1.42
N ALA A 59 -2.95 -10.52 -1.78
CA ALA A 59 -2.73 -9.91 -3.09
C ALA A 59 -2.81 -10.94 -4.22
N LEU A 60 -2.24 -12.13 -4.03
CA LEU A 60 -2.34 -13.24 -4.99
C LEU A 60 -3.80 -13.65 -5.20
N ALA A 61 -4.55 -13.86 -4.12
CA ALA A 61 -5.97 -14.21 -4.20
C ALA A 61 -6.80 -13.12 -4.92
N ALA A 62 -6.48 -11.84 -4.68
CA ALA A 62 -7.14 -10.73 -5.36
C ALA A 62 -6.84 -10.71 -6.87
N VAL A 63 -5.59 -10.93 -7.27
CA VAL A 63 -5.20 -11.01 -8.68
C VAL A 63 -5.89 -12.19 -9.38
N GLU A 64 -5.93 -13.36 -8.74
CA GLU A 64 -6.65 -14.54 -9.26
C GLU A 64 -8.14 -14.26 -9.43
N LEU A 65 -8.77 -13.59 -8.47
CA LEU A 65 -10.17 -13.17 -8.56
C LEU A 65 -10.41 -12.19 -9.71
N CYS A 66 -9.56 -11.16 -9.86
CA CYS A 66 -9.64 -10.21 -10.96
C CYS A 66 -9.53 -10.91 -12.32
N ARG A 67 -8.62 -11.88 -12.46
CA ARG A 67 -8.49 -12.71 -13.66
C ARG A 67 -9.72 -13.54 -13.92
N MET A 68 -10.25 -14.21 -12.91
CA MET A 68 -11.46 -15.03 -13.05
C MET A 68 -12.65 -14.18 -13.51
N LEU A 69 -12.85 -12.99 -12.92
CA LEU A 69 -13.93 -12.08 -13.31
C LEU A 69 -13.74 -11.54 -14.73
N GLY A 70 -12.54 -11.04 -15.05
CA GLY A 70 -12.23 -10.46 -16.36
C GLY A 70 -12.32 -11.45 -17.51
N ASN A 71 -12.13 -12.74 -17.26
CA ASN A 71 -12.25 -13.81 -18.26
C ASN A 71 -13.62 -14.53 -18.23
N SER A 72 -14.58 -14.10 -17.42
CA SER A 72 -15.92 -14.68 -17.39
C SER A 72 -16.77 -14.24 -18.58
N ASP A 73 -17.73 -15.08 -19.00
CA ASP A 73 -18.59 -14.81 -20.17
C ASP A 73 -19.35 -13.48 -20.09
N SER A 74 -19.72 -13.05 -18.87
CA SER A 74 -20.40 -11.77 -18.65
C SER A 74 -19.52 -10.56 -18.98
N PHE A 75 -18.19 -10.71 -18.92
CA PHE A 75 -17.23 -9.67 -19.28
C PHE A 75 -16.70 -9.81 -20.73
N ALA A 76 -17.09 -10.86 -21.46
CA ALA A 76 -16.60 -11.10 -22.82
C ALA A 76 -16.90 -9.96 -23.82
N PRO A 77 -18.07 -9.28 -23.81
CA PRO A 77 -18.32 -8.21 -24.78
C PRO A 77 -17.39 -6.99 -24.64
N PRO A 78 -17.11 -6.44 -23.43
CA PRO A 78 -16.22 -5.30 -23.29
C PRO A 78 -14.72 -5.66 -23.15
N VAL A 79 -14.34 -6.87 -22.74
CA VAL A 79 -12.94 -7.23 -22.47
C VAL A 79 -12.24 -7.77 -23.72
N LYS A 80 -11.16 -7.09 -24.13
CA LYS A 80 -10.33 -7.50 -25.29
C LYS A 80 -9.20 -8.48 -24.94
N GLY A 81 -8.90 -8.63 -23.66
CA GLY A 81 -7.84 -9.49 -23.14
C GLY A 81 -7.17 -8.89 -21.90
N GLU A 82 -6.46 -9.75 -21.16
CA GLU A 82 -5.66 -9.34 -20.01
C GLU A 82 -4.38 -8.61 -20.48
N THR A 83 -4.13 -7.44 -19.90
CA THR A 83 -2.98 -6.58 -20.23
C THR A 83 -1.83 -6.66 -19.23
N ALA A 84 -2.01 -7.35 -18.09
CA ALA A 84 -0.93 -7.58 -17.14
C ALA A 84 0.15 -8.45 -17.80
N SER A 85 1.25 -7.81 -18.21
CA SER A 85 2.25 -8.31 -19.17
C SER A 85 3.18 -9.43 -18.66
N GLY A 86 2.77 -10.15 -17.61
CA GLY A 86 3.57 -11.17 -16.94
C GLY A 86 3.23 -12.60 -17.30
N ALA A 87 4.02 -13.53 -16.77
CA ALA A 87 3.67 -14.94 -16.76
C ALA A 87 2.36 -15.16 -15.98
N ARG A 88 1.53 -16.09 -16.45
CA ARG A 88 0.25 -16.43 -15.79
C ARG A 88 0.42 -17.36 -14.59
N ASP A 89 1.63 -17.89 -14.40
CA ASP A 89 1.96 -18.71 -13.24
C ASP A 89 2.13 -17.89 -11.96
N ARG A 90 2.32 -18.59 -10.85
CA ARG A 90 2.45 -17.99 -9.52
C ARG A 90 3.65 -17.04 -9.44
N SER A 91 4.77 -17.35 -10.06
CA SER A 91 5.94 -16.48 -10.12
C SER A 91 5.64 -15.16 -10.82
N GLY A 92 4.98 -15.20 -11.97
CA GLY A 92 4.60 -14.01 -12.72
C GLY A 92 3.62 -13.11 -11.95
N MET A 93 2.71 -13.70 -11.18
CA MET A 93 1.82 -12.93 -10.30
C MET A 93 2.59 -12.25 -9.17
N ILE A 94 3.53 -12.94 -8.53
CA ILE A 94 4.37 -12.35 -7.46
C ILE A 94 5.20 -11.19 -8.03
N ASP A 95 5.80 -11.38 -9.21
CA ASP A 95 6.59 -10.34 -9.88
C ASP A 95 5.73 -9.14 -10.27
N PHE A 96 4.53 -9.38 -10.80
CA PHE A 96 3.55 -8.32 -11.07
C PHE A 96 3.24 -7.55 -9.78
N ILE A 97 2.84 -8.25 -8.72
CA ILE A 97 2.48 -7.65 -7.44
C ILE A 97 3.61 -6.76 -6.89
N ARG A 98 4.85 -7.27 -6.89
CA ARG A 98 6.01 -6.52 -6.37
C ARG A 98 6.36 -5.29 -7.20
N ARG A 99 6.09 -5.30 -8.51
CA ARG A 99 6.41 -4.19 -9.41
C ARG A 99 5.28 -3.18 -9.56
N SER A 100 4.04 -3.55 -9.23
CA SER A 100 2.85 -2.71 -9.38
C SER A 100 2.19 -2.32 -8.05
N ALA A 101 2.77 -2.75 -6.92
CA ALA A 101 2.31 -2.32 -5.60
C ALA A 101 2.59 -0.84 -5.39
N VAL A 102 1.51 -0.07 -5.17
CA VAL A 102 1.55 1.36 -4.88
C VAL A 102 0.71 1.67 -3.65
N THR A 103 0.89 2.85 -3.07
CA THR A 103 0.07 3.29 -1.94
C THR A 103 -1.13 4.09 -2.42
N TYR A 104 -2.31 3.84 -1.86
CA TYR A 104 -3.50 4.68 -2.05
C TYR A 104 -3.47 6.00 -1.26
N ARG A 105 -2.34 6.35 -0.64
CA ARG A 105 -2.12 7.59 0.13
C ARG A 105 -3.04 7.74 1.35
N HIS A 106 -3.28 6.64 2.06
CA HIS A 106 -4.06 6.58 3.30
C HIS A 106 -3.19 6.32 4.55
N GLN A 107 -1.97 6.84 4.58
CA GLN A 107 -1.06 6.64 5.71
C GLN A 107 -1.67 7.16 7.01
N SER A 108 -1.73 6.31 8.04
CA SER A 108 -2.42 6.60 9.29
C SER A 108 -1.80 5.84 10.47
N CYS A 109 -2.43 5.95 11.64
CA CYS A 109 -2.12 5.12 12.82
C CYS A 109 -0.70 5.27 13.42
N THR A 110 0.03 6.35 13.14
CA THR A 110 1.38 6.62 13.69
C THR A 110 1.38 7.09 15.15
N ALA A 111 0.27 7.65 15.63
CA ALA A 111 0.06 8.10 17.01
C ALA A 111 -1.19 7.44 17.62
N LYS A 112 -1.25 6.11 17.52
CA LYS A 112 -2.40 5.26 17.87
C LYS A 112 -3.13 5.71 19.15
N MET A 113 -4.44 5.91 19.03
CA MET A 113 -5.34 6.00 20.18
C MET A 113 -5.59 4.61 20.77
N GLY A 114 -5.52 4.48 22.10
CA GLY A 114 -5.78 3.19 22.74
C GLY A 114 -5.48 3.15 24.23
N ARG A 115 -5.35 1.94 24.77
CA ARG A 115 -5.02 1.67 26.19
C ARG A 115 -3.89 0.66 26.37
N ASP A 116 -3.25 0.27 25.28
CA ASP A 116 -2.14 -0.69 25.29
C ASP A 116 -0.79 0.02 25.36
N SER A 117 0.29 -0.75 25.52
CA SER A 117 1.66 -0.23 25.61
C SER A 117 2.13 0.52 24.35
N MET A 118 1.46 0.35 23.21
CA MET A 118 1.78 1.01 21.95
C MET A 118 1.00 2.32 21.75
N SER A 119 0.04 2.62 22.62
CA SER A 119 -0.84 3.78 22.50
C SER A 119 -0.10 5.09 22.79
N VAL A 120 -0.36 6.12 21.99
CA VAL A 120 0.23 7.47 22.12
C VAL A 120 -0.78 8.45 22.72
N VAL A 121 -2.06 8.31 22.39
CA VAL A 121 -3.13 9.15 22.92
C VAL A 121 -4.26 8.35 23.58
N ASP A 122 -4.94 8.97 24.54
CA ASP A 122 -6.14 8.42 25.17
C ASP A 122 -7.41 8.62 24.30
N ASN A 123 -8.56 8.13 24.78
CA ASN A 123 -9.85 8.28 24.08
C ASN A 123 -10.39 9.73 24.04
N LYS A 124 -9.70 10.68 24.65
CA LYS A 124 -9.95 12.14 24.59
C LYS A 124 -8.85 12.84 23.79
N LEU A 125 -8.07 12.07 23.02
CA LEU A 125 -6.98 12.51 22.16
C LEU A 125 -5.81 13.17 22.89
N LYS A 126 -5.69 12.97 24.20
CA LYS A 126 -4.60 13.53 25.00
C LYS A 126 -3.37 12.67 24.90
N VAL A 127 -2.21 13.30 24.67
CA VAL A 127 -0.93 12.60 24.64
C VAL A 127 -0.56 12.10 26.03
N TYR A 128 -0.20 10.83 26.15
CA TYR A 128 0.25 10.25 27.41
C TYR A 128 1.56 10.91 27.88
N GLY A 129 1.61 11.31 29.15
CA GLY A 129 2.79 11.90 29.78
C GLY A 129 3.00 13.40 29.52
N ILE A 130 2.18 14.05 28.66
CA ILE A 130 2.33 15.47 28.35
C ILE A 130 1.02 16.22 28.63
N GLY A 131 1.06 17.17 29.57
CA GLY A 131 -0.09 18.01 29.91
C GLY A 131 -0.43 19.00 28.80
N GLY A 132 -1.72 19.18 28.51
CA GLY A 132 -2.22 20.19 27.57
C GLY A 132 -2.05 19.87 26.08
N LEU A 133 -1.42 18.74 25.72
CA LEU A 133 -1.18 18.35 24.33
C LEU A 133 -2.22 17.34 23.82
N ARG A 134 -2.71 17.53 22.59
CA ARG A 134 -3.61 16.62 21.88
C ARG A 134 -3.21 16.45 20.43
N ILE A 135 -3.59 15.31 19.83
CA ILE A 135 -3.41 15.02 18.39
C ILE A 135 -4.79 14.71 17.80
N ALA A 136 -5.18 15.38 16.72
CA ALA A 136 -6.53 15.27 16.13
C ALA A 136 -6.46 15.16 14.60
N ASP A 137 -5.72 14.16 14.11
CA ASP A 137 -5.57 13.84 12.69
C ASP A 137 -5.68 12.32 12.46
N ALA A 138 -5.39 11.85 11.23
CA ALA A 138 -5.44 10.43 10.88
C ALA A 138 -4.46 9.53 11.67
N SER A 139 -3.43 10.11 12.30
CA SER A 139 -2.43 9.35 13.05
C SER A 139 -3.01 8.65 14.28
N VAL A 140 -4.11 9.17 14.84
CA VAL A 140 -4.72 8.62 16.06
C VAL A 140 -5.70 7.49 15.79
N MET A 141 -6.05 7.23 14.53
CA MET A 141 -7.00 6.17 14.20
C MET A 141 -6.56 4.84 14.81
N GLN A 142 -7.52 4.15 15.40
CA GLN A 142 -7.34 2.78 15.89
C GLN A 142 -7.18 1.87 14.68
N ALA A 143 -6.50 0.73 14.82
CA ALA A 143 -6.26 -0.22 13.74
C ALA A 143 -7.54 -0.50 12.92
N SER A 144 -7.62 0.21 11.81
CA SER A 144 -8.65 0.27 10.79
C SER A 144 -7.86 0.52 9.50
N PRO A 145 -8.30 0.01 8.35
CA PRO A 145 -7.64 -1.13 7.75
C PRO A 145 -6.28 -0.83 7.10
N VAL A 146 -5.86 0.41 6.92
CA VAL A 146 -5.04 0.80 5.76
C VAL A 146 -3.64 1.29 6.16
N PHE A 147 -2.77 0.39 6.62
CA PHE A 147 -1.40 0.67 7.10
C PHE A 147 -1.31 1.19 8.54
N MET A 148 -0.50 0.50 9.34
CA MET A 148 -0.13 0.96 10.68
C MET A 148 1.39 1.07 10.76
N CYS A 149 1.85 2.07 11.50
CA CYS A 149 3.24 2.34 11.73
C CYS A 149 3.64 1.75 13.09
N ARG A 150 4.71 0.95 13.19
CA ARG A 150 5.32 0.61 14.49
C ARG A 150 6.17 1.81 14.93
N ARG A 151 6.20 2.08 16.25
CA ARG A 151 7.20 2.99 16.84
C ARG A 151 8.61 2.53 16.50
#